data_AF-A0A1Q7URK0-F1
#
_entry.id   AF-A0A1Q7URK0-F1
#
_cell.length_a   1.000
_cell.length_b   1.000
_cell.length_c   1.000
_cell.angle_alpha   90.00
_cell.angle_beta   90.00
_cell.angle_gamma   90.00
#
_symmetry.space_group_name_H-M   'P 1'
#
loop_
_entity.id
_entity.type
_entity.pdbx_description
1 polymer ?
#
loop_
_entity_poly.entity_id
_entity_poly.type
_entity_poly.pdbx_seq_one_letter_code
_entity_poly.pdbx_strand_id
1 'polypeptide(L)'
;MGWWNAANAIEALIDHTLLTGTDFSASVITNAFERNVKSNFFSNYYDDEGWWALAWIKAYDLTQDERYIASAETIFEDMCKGWDDVCGGGLWWKKDRTYKAAIQNELFLTVAARLFERVADATYLEWTHKEWDWFQKSGMLDAQSLVNNGLNDACQNDGKPPWTYNQGVILGALVEIYKIKQGSGDSDAVHFLQQARAIADAAITTLVNENGILTEPCEADNGCDGNGTQFKGIFMRNLGYLCRTLKEKYRDSSFYQRYQQFIVRNADSIWASNRNSQNQFGLKWAGPVDAVDASRQSSALDAFNAAIPFGSLS
;
A
#
# COMPACT_ATOMS: atom_id res chain seq x y z
N MET A 1 15.85 3.53 9.30
CA MET A 1 14.50 3.56 8.71
C MET A 1 14.29 4.96 8.16
N GLY A 2 13.87 5.09 6.90
CA GLY A 2 13.55 6.39 6.30
C GLY A 2 12.28 7.00 6.90
N TRP A 3 12.00 8.26 6.54
CA TRP A 3 10.85 9.01 7.04
C TRP A 3 9.53 8.32 6.73
N TRP A 4 9.27 8.01 5.46
CA TRP A 4 8.05 7.33 5.03
C TRP A 4 7.97 5.87 5.49
N ASN A 5 9.12 5.21 5.69
CA ASN A 5 9.13 3.84 6.20
C ASN A 5 8.55 3.77 7.63
N ALA A 6 8.73 4.82 8.42
CA ALA A 6 8.19 4.91 9.77
C ALA A 6 6.65 4.96 9.77
N ALA A 7 6.05 5.69 8.82
CA ALA A 7 4.60 5.73 8.64
C ALA A 7 4.03 4.32 8.38
N ASN A 8 4.70 3.54 7.52
CA ASN A 8 4.31 2.16 7.23
C ASN A 8 4.48 1.22 8.43
N ALA A 9 5.53 1.40 9.23
CA ALA A 9 5.70 0.60 10.46
C ALA A 9 4.60 0.89 11.49
N ILE A 10 4.16 2.15 11.60
CA ILE A 10 3.01 2.55 12.43
C ILE A 10 1.72 1.90 11.91
N GLU A 11 1.49 1.95 10.59
CA GLU A 11 0.31 1.31 10.00
C GLU A 11 0.27 -0.20 10.27
N ALA A 12 1.41 -0.89 10.16
CA ALA A 12 1.50 -2.32 10.47
C ALA A 12 1.18 -2.64 11.95
N LEU A 13 1.59 -1.76 12.89
CA LEU A 13 1.24 -1.90 14.30
C LEU A 13 -0.25 -1.64 14.57
N ILE A 14 -0.84 -0.65 13.89
CA ILE A 14 -2.28 -0.38 13.96
C ILE A 14 -3.06 -1.57 13.41
N ASP A 15 -2.68 -2.10 12.24
CA ASP A 15 -3.31 -3.29 11.67
C ASP A 15 -3.25 -4.48 12.63
N HIS A 16 -2.10 -4.70 13.26
CA HIS A 16 -1.96 -5.77 14.24
C HIS A 16 -2.92 -5.59 15.42
N THR A 17 -3.03 -4.36 15.92
CA THR A 17 -3.94 -4.00 17.01
C THR A 17 -5.40 -4.24 16.62
N LEU A 18 -5.81 -3.79 15.44
CA LEU A 18 -7.17 -3.98 14.92
C LEU A 18 -7.52 -5.45 14.69
N LEU A 19 -6.54 -6.28 14.29
CA LEU A 19 -6.75 -7.70 14.00
C LEU A 19 -6.75 -8.59 15.25
N THR A 20 -5.96 -8.25 16.26
CA THR A 20 -5.75 -9.10 17.44
C THR A 20 -6.40 -8.59 18.71
N GLY A 21 -6.76 -7.31 18.76
CA GLY A 21 -7.18 -6.61 19.98
C GLY A 21 -6.04 -6.32 20.97
N THR A 22 -4.78 -6.67 20.65
CA THR A 22 -3.62 -6.37 21.51
C THR A 22 -2.97 -5.07 21.06
N ASP A 23 -3.04 -4.03 21.90
CA ASP A 23 -2.54 -2.71 21.54
C ASP A 23 -1.07 -2.51 21.90
N PHE A 24 -0.23 -2.56 20.86
CA PHE A 24 1.17 -2.14 20.90
C PHE A 24 1.40 -0.77 20.24
N SER A 25 0.35 -0.17 19.70
CA SER A 25 0.41 0.96 18.79
C SER A 25 0.22 2.30 19.49
N ALA A 26 -0.61 2.38 20.55
CA ALA A 26 -1.00 3.67 21.15
C ALA A 26 0.18 4.59 21.49
N SER A 27 1.18 4.09 22.21
CA SER A 27 2.36 4.90 22.60
C SER A 27 3.19 5.33 21.38
N VAL A 28 3.28 4.48 20.36
CA VAL A 28 4.04 4.74 19.13
C VAL A 28 3.33 5.80 18.30
N ILE A 29 2.01 5.69 18.12
CA ILE A 29 1.17 6.66 17.42
C ILE A 29 1.31 8.04 18.08
N THR A 30 1.04 8.14 19.39
CA THR A 30 1.14 9.42 20.10
C THR A 30 2.55 9.99 20.03
N ASN A 31 3.59 9.18 20.23
CA ASN A 31 4.96 9.68 20.20
C ASN A 31 5.38 10.18 18.81
N ALA A 32 5.05 9.43 17.76
CA ALA A 32 5.33 9.83 16.38
C ALA A 32 4.57 11.11 16.00
N PHE A 33 3.32 11.23 16.44
CA PHE A 33 2.50 12.40 16.15
C PHE A 33 3.03 13.66 16.82
N GLU A 34 3.18 13.65 18.15
CA GLU A 34 3.56 14.83 18.94
C GLU A 34 4.95 15.37 18.57
N ARG A 35 5.85 14.50 18.12
CA ARG A 35 7.20 14.91 17.69
C ARG A 35 7.20 15.67 16.37
N ASN A 36 6.21 15.46 15.50
CA ASN A 36 6.30 15.83 14.09
C ASN A 36 5.11 16.66 13.58
N VAL A 37 4.00 16.73 14.31
CA VAL A 37 2.81 17.50 13.90
C VAL A 37 3.12 18.98 13.60
N LYS A 38 4.15 19.55 14.24
CA LYS A 38 4.60 20.94 14.00
C LYS A 38 5.10 21.20 12.57
N SER A 39 5.56 20.18 11.85
CA SER A 39 5.97 20.29 10.44
C SER A 39 4.85 19.90 9.47
N ASN A 40 3.63 19.63 9.98
CA ASN A 40 2.50 19.08 9.24
C ASN A 40 2.82 17.77 8.48
N PHE A 41 3.89 17.08 8.86
CA PHE A 41 4.42 15.91 8.14
C PHE A 41 4.80 16.16 6.68
N PHE A 42 4.94 17.43 6.28
CA PHE A 42 5.35 17.78 4.91
C PHE A 42 6.77 17.31 4.62
N SER A 43 6.98 16.92 3.36
CA SER A 43 8.25 16.47 2.83
C SER A 43 8.51 17.15 1.49
N ASN A 44 9.72 17.00 0.94
CA ASN A 44 9.95 17.39 -0.46
C ASN A 44 9.32 16.37 -1.44
N TYR A 45 8.85 15.24 -0.93
CA TYR A 45 8.35 14.09 -1.67
C TYR A 45 6.87 13.88 -1.35
N TYR A 46 6.03 13.81 -2.38
CA TYR A 46 4.57 13.68 -2.20
C TYR A 46 4.16 12.25 -1.81
N ASP A 47 4.93 11.24 -2.18
CA ASP A 47 4.76 9.88 -1.68
C ASP A 47 5.04 9.78 -0.19
N ASP A 48 6.13 10.39 0.31
CA ASP A 48 6.40 10.47 1.75
C ASP A 48 5.21 11.04 2.53
N GLU A 49 4.61 12.11 2.02
CA GLU A 49 3.39 12.72 2.54
C GLU A 49 2.20 11.75 2.50
N GLY A 50 1.95 11.12 1.36
CA GLY A 50 0.88 10.15 1.18
C GLY A 50 0.94 8.98 2.19
N TRP A 51 2.15 8.47 2.48
CA TRP A 51 2.33 7.44 3.50
C TRP A 51 1.91 7.90 4.90
N TRP A 52 2.25 9.14 5.28
CA TRP A 52 1.82 9.70 6.56
C TRP A 52 0.33 9.98 6.61
N ALA A 53 -0.27 10.48 5.53
CA ALA A 53 -1.72 10.67 5.46
C ALA A 53 -2.46 9.35 5.68
N LEU A 54 -2.04 8.25 5.03
CA LEU A 54 -2.62 6.93 5.25
C LEU A 54 -2.44 6.43 6.69
N ALA A 55 -1.26 6.62 7.28
CA ALA A 55 -1.02 6.26 8.67
C ALA A 55 -1.92 7.04 9.65
N TRP A 56 -2.17 8.33 9.40
CA TRP A 56 -3.04 9.14 10.25
C TRP A 56 -4.53 8.84 10.07
N ILE A 57 -4.97 8.54 8.84
CA ILE A 57 -6.33 8.03 8.63
C ILE A 57 -6.54 6.74 9.44
N LYS A 58 -5.56 5.83 9.42
CA LYS A 58 -5.62 4.57 10.18
C LYS A 58 -5.60 4.80 11.69
N ALA A 59 -4.81 5.77 12.16
CA ALA A 59 -4.77 6.14 13.56
C ALA A 59 -6.11 6.73 14.04
N TYR A 60 -6.76 7.54 13.20
CA TYR A 60 -8.14 7.99 13.44
C TYR A 60 -9.10 6.81 13.52
N ASP A 61 -9.05 5.85 12.59
CA ASP A 61 -9.92 4.67 12.62
C ASP A 61 -9.81 3.90 13.95
N LEU A 62 -8.60 3.75 14.48
CA LEU A 62 -8.36 3.04 15.75
C LEU A 62 -8.77 3.86 16.98
N THR A 63 -8.45 5.15 17.01
CA THR A 63 -8.50 5.96 18.24
C THR A 63 -9.68 6.91 18.33
N GLN A 64 -10.27 7.26 17.18
CA GLN A 64 -11.27 8.32 17.01
C GLN A 64 -10.78 9.70 17.47
N ASP A 65 -9.47 9.93 17.50
CA ASP A 65 -8.89 11.25 17.80
C ASP A 65 -8.82 12.10 16.52
N GLU A 66 -9.63 13.16 16.49
CA GLU A 66 -9.80 14.08 15.36
C GLU A 66 -8.49 14.75 14.90
N ARG A 67 -7.47 14.82 15.77
CA ARG A 67 -6.17 15.39 15.39
C ARG A 67 -5.49 14.60 14.27
N TYR A 68 -5.73 13.30 14.21
CA TYR A 68 -5.14 12.44 13.18
C TYR A 68 -5.83 12.65 11.82
N ILE A 69 -7.16 12.66 11.77
CA ILE A 69 -7.86 12.90 10.50
C ILE A 69 -7.58 14.31 9.98
N ALA A 70 -7.59 15.33 10.84
CA ALA A 70 -7.26 16.71 10.45
C ALA A 70 -5.83 16.84 9.89
N SER A 71 -4.88 16.05 10.40
CA SER A 71 -3.52 16.01 9.85
C SER A 71 -3.48 15.34 8.47
N ALA A 72 -4.26 14.29 8.25
CA ALA A 72 -4.39 13.68 6.93
C ALA A 72 -5.01 14.63 5.90
N GLU A 73 -6.03 15.41 6.28
CA GLU A 73 -6.62 16.45 5.44
C GLU A 73 -5.59 17.54 5.08
N THR A 74 -4.83 18.02 6.07
CA THR A 74 -3.75 19.00 5.86
C THR A 74 -2.68 18.48 4.88
N ILE A 75 -2.31 17.20 5.00
CA ILE A 75 -1.36 16.57 4.07
C ILE A 75 -1.96 16.45 2.67
N PHE A 76 -3.22 16.04 2.56
CA PHE A 76 -3.91 15.90 1.28
C PHE A 76 -4.02 17.24 0.53
N GLU A 77 -4.27 18.35 1.23
CA GLU A 77 -4.23 19.70 0.66
C GLU A 77 -2.86 20.03 0.06
N ASP A 78 -1.77 19.60 0.69
CA ASP A 78 -0.43 19.80 0.13
C ASP A 78 -0.19 18.90 -1.08
N MET A 79 -0.59 17.62 -1.02
CA MET A 79 -0.50 16.69 -2.15
C MET A 79 -1.21 17.21 -3.40
N CYS A 80 -2.36 17.89 -3.25
CA CYS A 80 -3.07 18.53 -4.36
C CYS A 80 -2.18 19.51 -5.16
N LYS A 81 -1.17 20.14 -4.54
CA LYS A 81 -0.23 21.07 -5.20
C LYS A 81 0.74 20.36 -6.14
N GLY A 82 0.85 19.04 -6.02
CA GLY A 82 1.64 18.18 -6.89
C GLY A 82 0.98 17.90 -8.24
N TRP A 83 -0.34 18.07 -8.34
CA TRP A 83 -1.08 17.86 -9.57
C TRP A 83 -0.90 19.02 -10.56
N ASP A 84 -0.67 18.70 -11.84
CA ASP A 84 -0.82 19.63 -12.96
C ASP A 84 -1.18 18.90 -14.26
N ASP A 85 -1.32 19.65 -15.36
CA ASP A 85 -1.78 19.12 -16.66
C ASP A 85 -0.67 18.47 -17.51
N VAL A 86 0.58 18.45 -17.04
CA VAL A 86 1.66 17.73 -17.76
C VAL A 86 1.32 16.24 -17.78
N CYS A 87 1.46 15.59 -18.94
CA CYS A 87 0.97 14.22 -19.15
C CYS A 87 -0.54 14.05 -18.94
N GLY A 88 -1.33 15.12 -19.15
CA GLY A 88 -2.78 15.09 -19.03
C GLY A 88 -3.30 15.02 -17.59
N GLY A 89 -2.43 15.19 -16.59
CA GLY A 89 -2.79 15.06 -15.18
C GLY A 89 -1.69 14.42 -14.34
N GLY A 90 -2.06 14.06 -13.10
CA GLY A 90 -1.22 13.32 -12.17
C GLY A 90 -0.28 14.20 -11.35
N LEU A 91 0.11 13.68 -10.20
CA LEU A 91 1.07 14.28 -9.28
C LEU A 91 2.50 14.06 -9.77
N TRP A 92 3.30 15.11 -9.65
CA TRP A 92 4.75 14.98 -9.59
C TRP A 92 5.19 14.22 -8.35
N TRP A 93 6.28 13.46 -8.44
CA TRP A 93 6.83 12.70 -7.32
C TRP A 93 7.34 13.61 -6.18
N LYS A 94 7.96 14.73 -6.54
CA LYS A 94 8.53 15.70 -5.61
C LYS A 94 8.28 17.15 -6.05
N LYS A 95 8.46 18.10 -5.13
CA LYS A 95 8.07 19.51 -5.33
C LYS A 95 8.79 20.21 -6.49
N ASP A 96 9.96 19.74 -6.90
CA ASP A 96 10.74 20.29 -8.04
C ASP A 96 10.31 19.75 -9.41
N ARG A 97 9.29 18.88 -9.46
CA ARG A 97 8.56 18.47 -10.67
C ARG A 97 9.42 17.80 -11.75
N THR A 98 10.26 16.83 -11.36
CA THR A 98 11.16 16.14 -12.31
C THR A 98 10.63 14.81 -12.85
N TYR A 99 9.66 14.19 -12.19
CA TYR A 99 9.22 12.82 -12.54
C TYR A 99 7.79 12.55 -12.04
N LYS A 100 6.96 11.88 -12.85
CA LYS A 100 5.65 11.37 -12.42
C LYS A 100 5.75 9.85 -12.23
N ALA A 101 5.94 9.42 -10.99
CA ALA A 101 5.91 8.01 -10.62
C ALA A 101 4.48 7.51 -10.35
N ALA A 102 4.28 6.20 -10.32
CA ALA A 102 2.99 5.62 -9.95
C ALA A 102 2.69 5.87 -8.46
N ILE A 103 3.67 5.71 -7.58
CA ILE A 103 3.42 5.59 -6.15
C ILE A 103 2.70 6.79 -5.51
N GLN A 104 3.12 8.03 -5.75
CA GLN A 104 2.47 9.19 -5.16
C GLN A 104 1.04 9.38 -5.69
N ASN A 105 0.78 8.93 -6.92
CA ASN A 105 -0.56 8.97 -7.53
C ASN A 105 -1.48 7.90 -6.93
N GLU A 106 -0.98 6.68 -6.73
CA GLU A 106 -1.71 5.60 -6.03
C GLU A 106 -2.02 5.98 -4.58
N LEU A 107 -1.06 6.60 -3.89
CA LEU A 107 -1.24 7.10 -2.52
C LEU A 107 -2.26 8.22 -2.49
N PHE A 108 -2.16 9.20 -3.40
CA PHE A 108 -3.13 10.29 -3.49
C PHE A 108 -4.55 9.79 -3.73
N LEU A 109 -4.71 8.83 -4.66
CA LEU A 109 -5.99 8.16 -4.91
C LEU A 109 -6.53 7.48 -3.65
N THR A 110 -5.67 6.73 -2.95
CA THR A 110 -6.05 6.00 -1.73
C THR A 110 -6.44 6.96 -0.61
N VAL A 111 -5.68 8.04 -0.41
CA VAL A 111 -5.96 9.07 0.59
C VAL A 111 -7.28 9.77 0.29
N ALA A 112 -7.51 10.20 -0.95
CA ALA A 112 -8.77 10.83 -1.37
C ALA A 112 -9.97 9.92 -1.07
N ALA A 113 -9.92 8.66 -1.51
CA ALA A 113 -11.02 7.72 -1.31
C ALA A 113 -11.28 7.45 0.17
N ARG A 114 -10.22 7.29 0.97
CA ARG A 114 -10.35 7.05 2.41
C ARG A 114 -10.85 8.26 3.19
N LEU A 115 -10.42 9.47 2.83
CA LEU A 115 -10.93 10.71 3.43
C LEU A 115 -12.42 10.90 3.13
N PHE A 116 -12.85 10.63 1.89
CA PHE A 116 -14.28 10.69 1.54
C PHE A 116 -15.13 9.80 2.44
N GLU A 117 -14.74 8.54 2.66
CA GLU A 117 -15.49 7.60 3.51
C GLU A 117 -15.59 8.03 4.99
N ARG A 118 -14.72 8.93 5.46
CA ARG A 118 -14.63 9.33 6.87
C ARG A 118 -15.16 10.73 7.14
N VAL A 119 -14.95 11.67 6.21
CA VAL A 119 -15.30 13.08 6.35
C VAL A 119 -16.55 13.43 5.53
N ALA A 120 -16.85 12.65 4.49
CA ALA A 120 -17.98 12.87 3.57
C ALA A 120 -17.98 14.24 2.84
N ASP A 121 -16.80 14.83 2.62
CA ASP A 121 -16.64 16.02 1.77
C ASP A 121 -16.56 15.61 0.29
N ALA A 122 -17.39 16.23 -0.55
CA ALA A 122 -17.48 15.94 -1.99
C ALA A 122 -16.16 16.16 -2.74
N THR A 123 -15.30 17.06 -2.24
CA THR A 123 -13.99 17.36 -2.84
C THR A 123 -13.09 16.12 -2.91
N TYR A 124 -13.15 15.27 -1.88
CA TYR A 124 -12.38 14.01 -1.85
C TYR A 124 -12.89 13.01 -2.88
N LEU A 125 -14.21 12.94 -3.10
CA LEU A 125 -14.81 12.09 -4.12
C LEU A 125 -14.46 12.59 -5.53
N GLU A 126 -14.49 13.90 -5.76
CA GLU A 126 -14.08 14.52 -7.02
C GLU A 126 -12.62 14.19 -7.36
N TRP A 127 -11.72 14.32 -6.39
CA TRP A 127 -10.31 13.92 -6.56
C TRP A 127 -10.15 12.42 -6.78
N THR A 128 -10.91 11.59 -6.07
CA THR A 128 -10.90 10.13 -6.26
C THR A 128 -11.23 9.77 -7.72
N HIS A 129 -12.27 10.38 -8.28
CA HIS A 129 -12.65 10.17 -9.67
C HIS A 129 -11.61 10.71 -10.65
N LYS A 130 -11.15 11.95 -10.43
CA LYS A 130 -10.18 12.62 -11.30
C LYS A 130 -8.85 11.87 -11.38
N GLU A 131 -8.32 11.45 -10.24
CA GLU A 131 -7.06 10.69 -10.16
C GLU A 131 -7.22 9.32 -10.82
N TRP A 132 -8.27 8.55 -10.50
CA TRP A 132 -8.47 7.24 -11.13
C TRP A 132 -8.68 7.33 -12.65
N ASP A 133 -9.43 8.33 -13.11
CA ASP A 133 -9.65 8.58 -14.54
C ASP A 133 -8.38 8.89 -15.31
N TRP A 134 -7.42 9.57 -14.66
CA TRP A 134 -6.11 9.82 -15.23
C TRP A 134 -5.21 8.58 -15.12
N PHE A 135 -5.12 7.96 -13.94
CA PHE A 135 -4.21 6.86 -13.65
C PHE A 135 -4.41 5.70 -14.61
N GLN A 136 -5.67 5.30 -14.85
CA GLN A 136 -6.00 4.20 -15.78
C GLN A 136 -5.65 4.52 -17.25
N LYS A 137 -5.54 5.81 -17.62
CA LYS A 137 -5.21 6.29 -18.98
C LYS A 137 -3.74 6.68 -19.14
N SER A 138 -2.99 6.78 -18.04
CA SER A 138 -1.59 7.22 -18.01
C SER A 138 -0.64 6.28 -18.77
N GLY A 139 -1.02 5.01 -18.91
CA GLY A 139 -0.17 3.95 -19.44
C GLY A 139 0.75 3.29 -18.41
N MET A 140 0.70 3.70 -17.13
CA MET A 140 1.45 3.03 -16.05
C MET A 140 0.88 1.64 -15.71
N LEU A 141 -0.42 1.44 -15.87
CA LEU A 141 -1.04 0.10 -15.85
C LEU A 141 -0.84 -0.55 -17.21
N ASP A 142 0.01 -1.57 -17.28
CA ASP A 142 0.38 -2.23 -18.53
C ASP A 142 -0.63 -3.28 -19.00
N ALA A 143 -0.37 -3.85 -20.18
CA ALA A 143 -1.22 -4.87 -20.79
C ALA A 143 -1.22 -6.21 -20.02
N GLN A 144 -0.29 -6.41 -19.08
CA GLN A 144 -0.22 -7.56 -18.19
C GLN A 144 -0.92 -7.29 -16.85
N SER A 145 -1.55 -6.12 -16.69
CA SER A 145 -2.15 -5.66 -15.44
C SER A 145 -1.14 -5.44 -14.32
N LEU A 146 0.12 -5.13 -14.64
CA LEU A 146 1.10 -4.64 -13.67
C LEU A 146 1.20 -3.13 -13.76
N VAL A 147 1.49 -2.50 -12.64
CA VAL A 147 1.78 -1.07 -12.55
C VAL A 147 3.28 -0.85 -12.62
N ASN A 148 3.74 -0.18 -13.67
CA ASN A 148 5.13 0.23 -13.83
C ASN A 148 5.49 1.44 -12.97
N ASN A 149 6.77 1.77 -12.94
CA ASN A 149 7.31 2.75 -12.00
C ASN A 149 6.79 4.18 -12.24
N GLY A 150 6.57 4.56 -13.50
CA GLY A 150 6.12 5.91 -13.84
C GLY A 150 6.18 6.24 -15.32
N LEU A 151 6.22 7.55 -15.60
CA LEU A 151 6.24 8.10 -16.95
C LEU A 151 7.59 8.72 -17.30
N ASN A 152 8.02 8.57 -18.55
CA ASN A 152 9.14 9.29 -19.13
C ASN A 152 8.74 10.70 -19.60
N ASP A 153 9.70 11.48 -20.10
CA ASP A 153 9.47 12.86 -20.56
C ASP A 153 8.49 12.96 -21.75
N ALA A 154 8.26 11.87 -22.48
CA ALA A 154 7.26 11.77 -23.54
C ALA A 154 5.87 11.35 -23.03
N CYS A 155 5.67 11.31 -21.70
CA CYS A 155 4.43 10.88 -21.05
C CYS A 155 4.03 9.45 -21.41
N GLN A 156 5.02 8.58 -21.60
CA GLN A 156 4.83 7.15 -21.84
C GLN A 156 5.37 6.36 -20.65
N ASN A 157 4.87 5.14 -20.48
CA ASN A 157 5.41 4.18 -19.52
C ASN A 157 6.94 4.11 -19.64
N ASP A 158 7.65 4.29 -18.54
CA ASP A 158 9.11 4.36 -18.53
C ASP A 158 9.80 3.00 -18.70
N GLY A 159 9.02 1.91 -18.77
CA GLY A 159 9.52 0.55 -19.02
C GLY A 159 10.36 -0.02 -17.88
N LYS A 160 10.39 0.64 -16.72
CA LYS A 160 11.11 0.13 -15.54
C LYS A 160 10.40 -1.07 -14.94
N PRO A 161 11.14 -1.95 -14.24
CA PRO A 161 10.57 -3.13 -13.64
C PRO A 161 9.45 -2.76 -12.65
N PRO A 162 8.36 -3.54 -12.60
CA PRO A 162 7.30 -3.36 -11.62
C PRO A 162 7.80 -3.72 -10.22
N TRP A 163 7.42 -2.89 -9.25
CA TRP A 163 7.72 -3.10 -7.83
C TRP A 163 6.47 -3.57 -7.10
N THR A 164 6.61 -4.43 -6.09
CA THR A 164 5.44 -5.06 -5.45
C THR A 164 4.50 -4.04 -4.79
N TYR A 165 5.04 -2.97 -4.18
CA TYR A 165 4.25 -1.96 -3.48
C TYR A 165 3.29 -1.18 -4.39
N ASN A 166 3.69 -0.86 -5.63
CA ASN A 166 2.78 -0.23 -6.60
C ASN A 166 1.58 -1.15 -6.89
N GLN A 167 1.86 -2.46 -6.98
CA GLN A 167 0.80 -3.45 -7.16
C GLN A 167 -0.07 -3.58 -5.92
N GLY A 168 0.40 -3.16 -4.75
CA GLY A 168 -0.31 -3.23 -3.48
C GLY A 168 -1.21 -2.04 -3.26
N VAL A 169 -0.65 -0.82 -3.28
CA VAL A 169 -1.39 0.41 -2.94
C VAL A 169 -2.59 0.58 -3.86
N ILE A 170 -2.44 0.29 -5.15
CA ILE A 170 -3.56 0.37 -6.09
C ILE A 170 -4.70 -0.62 -5.79
N LEU A 171 -4.41 -1.81 -5.21
CA LEU A 171 -5.48 -2.72 -4.76
C LEU A 171 -6.27 -2.08 -3.62
N GLY A 172 -5.57 -1.43 -2.69
CA GLY A 172 -6.18 -0.68 -1.61
C GLY A 172 -7.12 0.39 -2.15
N ALA A 173 -6.63 1.25 -3.05
CA ALA A 173 -7.42 2.29 -3.71
C ALA A 173 -8.68 1.73 -4.39
N LEU A 174 -8.53 0.68 -5.21
CA LEU A 174 -9.64 0.07 -5.95
C LEU A 174 -10.69 -0.56 -5.02
N VAL A 175 -10.27 -1.11 -3.88
CA VAL A 175 -11.19 -1.60 -2.85
C VAL A 175 -11.99 -0.46 -2.22
N GLU A 176 -11.37 0.69 -1.93
CA GLU A 176 -12.10 1.85 -1.41
C GLU A 176 -13.11 2.39 -2.43
N ILE A 177 -12.70 2.53 -3.70
CA ILE A 177 -13.62 2.99 -4.76
C ILE A 177 -14.79 2.02 -4.95
N TYR A 178 -14.52 0.71 -4.88
CA TYR A 178 -15.57 -0.31 -4.89
C TYR A 178 -16.58 -0.08 -3.76
N LYS A 179 -16.12 0.14 -2.53
CA LYS A 179 -16.99 0.35 -1.37
C LYS A 179 -17.83 1.61 -1.50
N ILE A 180 -17.21 2.72 -1.91
CA ILE A 180 -17.88 4.00 -2.19
C ILE A 180 -19.02 3.79 -3.19
N LYS A 181 -18.72 3.15 -4.33
CA LYS A 181 -19.69 2.90 -5.40
C LYS A 181 -20.76 1.90 -5.01
N GLN A 182 -20.41 0.86 -4.26
CA GLN A 182 -21.37 -0.09 -3.75
C GLN A 182 -22.35 0.58 -2.77
N GLY A 183 -21.85 1.45 -1.88
CA GLY A 183 -22.66 2.21 -0.93
C GLY A 183 -23.64 3.17 -1.59
N SER A 184 -23.29 3.74 -2.75
CA SER A 184 -24.18 4.60 -3.54
C SER A 184 -25.13 3.83 -4.48
N GLY A 185 -25.02 2.50 -4.54
CA GLY A 185 -25.85 1.67 -5.42
C GLY A 185 -25.43 1.70 -6.90
N ASP A 186 -24.20 2.13 -7.22
CA ASP A 186 -23.67 2.14 -8.57
C ASP A 186 -23.43 0.70 -9.07
N SER A 187 -24.07 0.35 -10.18
CA SER A 187 -23.98 -0.98 -10.79
C SER A 187 -22.57 -1.33 -11.29
N ASP A 188 -21.74 -0.33 -11.56
CA ASP A 188 -20.37 -0.51 -12.06
C ASP A 188 -19.34 -0.75 -10.94
N ALA A 189 -19.74 -0.73 -9.67
CA ALA A 189 -18.84 -0.95 -8.53
C ALA A 189 -17.97 -2.21 -8.71
N VAL A 190 -18.55 -3.30 -9.21
CA VAL A 190 -17.86 -4.59 -9.37
C VAL A 190 -16.65 -4.53 -10.32
N HIS A 191 -16.61 -3.57 -11.25
CA HIS A 191 -15.50 -3.39 -12.18
C HIS A 191 -14.17 -3.11 -11.45
N PHE A 192 -14.22 -2.35 -10.36
CA PHE A 192 -13.05 -2.03 -9.54
C PHE A 192 -12.46 -3.27 -8.85
N LEU A 193 -13.30 -4.19 -8.38
CA LEU A 193 -12.84 -5.49 -7.87
C LEU A 193 -12.26 -6.37 -8.98
N GLN A 194 -12.79 -6.31 -10.20
CA GLN A 194 -12.24 -7.05 -11.34
C GLN A 194 -10.84 -6.53 -11.70
N GLN A 195 -10.66 -5.21 -11.74
CA GLN A 195 -9.36 -4.58 -11.97
C GLN A 195 -8.35 -4.91 -10.87
N ALA A 196 -8.76 -4.83 -9.60
CA ALA A 196 -7.91 -5.20 -8.47
C ALA A 196 -7.47 -6.68 -8.55
N ARG A 197 -8.40 -7.57 -8.91
CA ARG A 197 -8.09 -8.99 -9.12
C ARG A 197 -7.12 -9.23 -10.27
N ALA A 198 -7.24 -8.50 -11.38
CA ALA A 198 -6.32 -8.62 -12.51
C ALA A 198 -4.88 -8.26 -12.09
N ILE A 199 -4.74 -7.17 -11.33
CA ILE A 199 -3.43 -6.73 -10.78
C ILE A 199 -2.88 -7.74 -9.78
N ALA A 200 -3.72 -8.20 -8.84
CA ALA A 200 -3.32 -9.20 -7.86
C ALA A 200 -2.89 -10.52 -8.54
N ASP A 201 -3.65 -10.99 -9.54
CA ASP A 201 -3.34 -12.20 -10.31
C ASP A 201 -2.01 -12.08 -11.04
N ALA A 202 -1.74 -10.93 -11.67
CA ALA A 202 -0.47 -10.66 -12.33
C ALA A 202 0.69 -10.68 -11.32
N ALA A 203 0.57 -9.90 -10.24
CA ALA A 203 1.63 -9.75 -9.24
C ALA A 203 2.01 -11.07 -8.56
N ILE A 204 1.03 -11.87 -8.09
CA ILE A 204 1.33 -13.15 -7.41
C ILE A 204 1.87 -14.23 -8.35
N THR A 205 1.76 -14.02 -9.66
CA THR A 205 2.24 -14.98 -10.68
C THR A 205 3.63 -14.59 -11.18
N THR A 206 3.94 -13.30 -11.29
CA THR A 206 5.16 -12.81 -11.95
C THR A 206 6.22 -12.27 -10.99
N LEU A 207 5.83 -11.77 -9.81
CA LEU A 207 6.74 -11.17 -8.83
C LEU A 207 7.16 -12.17 -7.74
N VAL A 208 7.40 -13.41 -8.15
CA VAL A 208 7.71 -14.52 -7.25
C VAL A 208 8.95 -15.27 -7.71
N ASN A 209 9.64 -15.89 -6.76
CA ASN A 209 10.67 -16.88 -7.09
C ASN A 209 10.05 -18.22 -7.50
N GLU A 210 10.91 -19.20 -7.82
CA GLU A 210 10.55 -20.56 -8.20
C GLU A 210 9.67 -21.31 -7.18
N ASN A 211 9.68 -20.90 -5.91
CA ASN A 211 8.87 -21.48 -4.83
C ASN A 211 7.54 -20.73 -4.62
N GLY A 212 7.25 -19.72 -5.45
CA GLY A 212 6.06 -18.88 -5.31
C GLY A 212 6.13 -17.93 -4.11
N ILE A 213 7.32 -17.57 -3.65
CA ILE A 213 7.54 -16.57 -2.59
C ILE A 213 7.78 -15.22 -3.25
N LEU A 214 7.12 -14.17 -2.74
CA LEU A 214 7.19 -12.81 -3.25
C LEU A 214 8.63 -12.28 -3.19
N THR A 215 9.05 -11.64 -4.28
CA THR A 215 10.40 -11.08 -4.45
C THR A 215 10.36 -9.69 -5.05
N GLU A 216 11.31 -8.84 -4.66
CA GLU A 216 11.58 -7.59 -5.37
C GLU A 216 12.57 -7.78 -6.53
N PRO A 217 12.46 -6.97 -7.60
CA PRO A 217 13.43 -6.97 -8.71
C PRO A 217 14.90 -6.83 -8.26
N CYS A 218 15.15 -6.09 -7.18
CA CYS A 218 16.49 -5.85 -6.66
C CYS A 218 17.08 -7.02 -5.83
N GLU A 219 16.30 -8.05 -5.49
CA GLU A 219 16.77 -9.15 -4.63
C GLU A 219 17.78 -10.06 -5.33
N ALA A 220 17.68 -10.20 -6.65
CA ALA A 220 18.52 -11.09 -7.45
C ALA A 220 20.02 -10.75 -7.33
N ASP A 221 20.35 -9.46 -7.38
CA ASP A 221 21.73 -8.96 -7.35
C ASP A 221 22.13 -8.38 -5.98
N ASN A 222 21.33 -8.60 -4.93
CA ASN A 222 21.48 -7.96 -3.62
C ASN A 222 21.53 -6.42 -3.68
N GLY A 223 20.82 -5.83 -4.65
CA GLY A 223 20.85 -4.39 -4.94
C GLY A 223 19.80 -3.57 -4.21
N CYS A 224 19.01 -4.17 -3.32
CA CYS A 224 17.92 -3.47 -2.65
C CYS A 224 18.47 -2.45 -1.64
N ASP A 225 18.07 -1.20 -1.82
CA ASP A 225 18.31 -0.14 -0.86
C ASP A 225 17.36 -0.26 0.35
N GLY A 226 17.43 0.70 1.28
CA GLY A 226 16.55 0.71 2.45
C GLY A 226 15.06 0.81 2.10
N ASN A 227 14.70 1.39 0.95
CA ASN A 227 13.31 1.57 0.53
C ASN A 227 12.68 0.25 0.09
N GLY A 228 13.38 -0.46 -0.81
CA GLY A 228 12.88 -1.72 -1.39
C GLY A 228 12.57 -2.80 -0.35
N THR A 229 13.14 -2.69 0.84
CA THR A 229 13.02 -3.71 1.89
C THR A 229 11.63 -3.77 2.54
N GLN A 230 10.80 -2.74 2.36
CA GLN A 230 9.45 -2.66 2.93
C GLN A 230 8.33 -2.95 1.91
N PHE A 231 8.65 -2.96 0.61
CA PHE A 231 7.66 -2.99 -0.47
C PHE A 231 6.75 -4.23 -0.43
N LYS A 232 7.33 -5.42 -0.22
CA LYS A 232 6.56 -6.67 -0.10
C LYS A 232 5.51 -6.65 1.01
N GLY A 233 5.81 -6.05 2.15
CA GLY A 233 4.85 -5.88 3.24
C GLY A 233 3.65 -5.03 2.83
N ILE A 234 3.89 -3.91 2.16
CA ILE A 234 2.84 -3.03 1.63
C ILE A 234 1.93 -3.78 0.66
N PHE A 235 2.50 -4.60 -0.22
CA PHE A 235 1.73 -5.49 -1.08
C PHE A 235 0.85 -6.44 -0.27
N MET A 236 1.43 -7.16 0.69
CA MET A 236 0.71 -8.13 1.51
C MET A 236 -0.43 -7.49 2.33
N ARG A 237 -0.21 -6.30 2.88
CA ARG A 237 -1.22 -5.51 3.60
C ARG A 237 -2.47 -5.28 2.74
N ASN A 238 -2.26 -4.82 1.51
CA ASN A 238 -3.34 -4.49 0.59
C ASN A 238 -3.97 -5.74 -0.06
N LEU A 239 -3.19 -6.79 -0.34
CA LEU A 239 -3.74 -8.07 -0.78
C LEU A 239 -4.64 -8.69 0.32
N GLY A 240 -4.23 -8.58 1.59
CA GLY A 240 -5.05 -8.97 2.73
C GLY A 240 -6.34 -8.15 2.82
N TYR A 241 -6.29 -6.84 2.55
CA TYR A 241 -7.47 -5.98 2.51
C TYR A 241 -8.45 -6.36 1.38
N LEU A 242 -7.93 -6.64 0.18
CA LEU A 242 -8.71 -7.17 -0.93
C LEU A 242 -9.36 -8.51 -0.56
N CYS A 243 -8.62 -9.43 0.04
CA CYS A 243 -9.16 -10.72 0.47
C CYS A 243 -10.32 -10.56 1.47
N ARG A 244 -10.15 -9.72 2.50
CA ARG A 244 -11.22 -9.47 3.48
C ARG A 244 -12.48 -8.93 2.81
N THR A 245 -12.34 -8.04 1.83
CA THR A 245 -13.46 -7.48 1.06
C THR A 245 -14.13 -8.53 0.17
N LEU A 246 -13.36 -9.43 -0.43
CA LEU A 246 -13.90 -10.50 -1.30
C LEU A 246 -14.58 -11.63 -0.52
N LYS A 247 -14.24 -11.82 0.77
CA LYS A 247 -14.62 -12.99 1.57
C LYS A 247 -16.11 -13.29 1.55
N GLU A 248 -16.97 -12.31 1.79
CA GLU A 248 -18.41 -12.55 1.94
C GLU A 248 -19.05 -13.13 0.68
N LYS A 249 -18.65 -12.64 -0.49
CA LYS A 249 -19.27 -13.00 -1.78
C LYS A 249 -18.49 -14.06 -2.56
N TYR A 250 -17.18 -14.16 -2.34
CA TYR A 250 -16.28 -14.93 -3.20
C TYR A 250 -15.42 -15.95 -2.46
N ARG A 251 -15.69 -16.27 -1.18
CA ARG A 251 -14.91 -17.26 -0.41
C ARG A 251 -14.70 -18.61 -1.10
N ASP A 252 -15.67 -19.05 -1.90
CA ASP A 252 -15.65 -20.36 -2.56
C ASP A 252 -15.05 -20.29 -3.99
N SER A 253 -14.60 -19.11 -4.42
CA SER A 253 -13.98 -18.92 -5.73
C SER A 253 -12.51 -19.37 -5.72
N SER A 254 -12.04 -19.86 -6.88
CA SER A 254 -10.64 -20.28 -7.04
C SER A 254 -9.66 -19.12 -6.86
N PHE A 255 -9.99 -17.90 -7.30
CA PHE A 255 -9.11 -16.74 -7.14
C PHE A 255 -8.96 -16.33 -5.67
N TYR A 256 -10.04 -16.35 -4.89
CA TYR A 256 -9.98 -16.03 -3.47
C TYR A 256 -9.09 -17.03 -2.72
N GLN A 257 -9.27 -18.33 -3.00
CA GLN A 257 -8.46 -19.39 -2.41
C GLN A 257 -6.98 -19.25 -2.80
N ARG A 258 -6.66 -18.88 -4.05
CA ARG A 258 -5.28 -18.59 -4.48
C ARG A 258 -4.66 -17.44 -3.68
N TYR A 259 -5.38 -16.35 -3.44
CA TYR A 259 -4.86 -15.23 -2.65
C TYR A 259 -4.60 -15.61 -1.20
N GLN A 260 -5.54 -16.33 -0.58
CA GLN A 260 -5.35 -16.87 0.77
C GLN A 260 -4.11 -17.77 0.84
N GLN A 261 -3.98 -18.73 -0.08
CA GLN A 261 -2.84 -19.64 -0.14
C GLN A 261 -1.51 -18.89 -0.36
N PHE A 262 -1.52 -17.87 -1.21
CA PHE A 262 -0.35 -17.03 -1.44
C PHE A 262 0.08 -16.28 -0.18
N ILE A 263 -0.87 -15.67 0.53
CA ILE A 263 -0.61 -14.94 1.78
C ILE A 263 0.00 -15.89 2.82
N VAL A 264 -0.65 -17.03 3.06
CA VAL A 264 -0.21 -18.02 4.05
C VAL A 264 1.16 -18.58 3.70
N ARG A 265 1.39 -18.94 2.43
CA ARG A 265 2.70 -19.47 1.97
C ARG A 265 3.84 -18.49 2.25
N ASN A 266 3.64 -17.20 1.99
CA ASN A 266 4.65 -16.19 2.24
C ASN A 266 4.90 -16.01 3.74
N ALA A 267 3.84 -15.93 4.56
CA ALA A 267 3.96 -15.85 6.02
C ALA A 267 4.71 -17.06 6.61
N ASP A 268 4.35 -18.28 6.19
CA ASP A 268 5.01 -19.52 6.64
C ASP A 268 6.50 -19.55 6.22
N SER A 269 6.80 -19.12 5.00
CA SER A 269 8.19 -19.03 4.51
C SER A 269 9.00 -18.02 5.34
N ILE A 270 8.44 -16.85 5.67
CA ILE A 270 9.10 -15.86 6.52
C ILE A 270 9.43 -16.49 7.87
N TRP A 271 8.45 -17.16 8.49
CA TRP A 271 8.58 -17.75 9.82
C TRP A 271 9.59 -18.90 9.88
N ALA A 272 9.57 -19.77 8.87
CA ALA A 272 10.37 -20.99 8.83
C ALA A 272 11.78 -20.77 8.28
N SER A 273 11.94 -19.91 7.27
CA SER A 273 13.16 -19.81 6.47
C SER A 273 13.87 -18.46 6.59
N ASN A 274 13.18 -17.40 6.99
CA ASN A 274 13.71 -16.04 7.09
C ASN A 274 13.66 -15.49 8.53
N ARG A 275 13.92 -16.34 9.52
CA ARG A 275 13.93 -15.96 10.94
C ARG A 275 15.24 -16.36 11.61
N ASN A 276 15.89 -15.41 12.30
CA ASN A 276 17.10 -15.70 13.08
C ASN A 276 16.76 -16.19 14.51
N SER A 277 17.78 -16.51 15.31
CA SER A 277 17.61 -17.00 16.69
C SER A 277 16.97 -16.01 17.66
N GLN A 278 16.86 -14.73 17.27
CA GLN A 278 16.22 -13.66 18.03
C GLN A 278 14.80 -13.33 17.51
N ASN A 279 14.23 -14.16 16.64
CA ASN A 279 12.95 -13.92 15.97
C ASN A 279 12.90 -12.65 15.11
N GLN A 280 14.03 -12.31 14.48
CA GLN A 280 14.12 -11.18 13.56
C GLN A 280 14.13 -11.65 12.11
N PHE A 281 13.57 -10.84 11.23
CA PHE A 281 13.32 -11.16 9.83
C PHE A 281 14.19 -10.34 8.86
N GLY A 282 14.39 -10.88 7.67
CA GLY A 282 15.13 -10.25 6.58
C GLY A 282 14.22 -9.78 5.43
N LEU A 283 14.85 -9.38 4.33
CA LEU A 283 14.19 -9.08 3.06
C LEU A 283 13.88 -10.36 2.28
N LYS A 284 14.81 -11.32 2.25
CA LYS A 284 14.70 -12.54 1.45
C LYS A 284 13.79 -13.54 2.14
N TRP A 285 12.48 -13.44 1.91
CA TRP A 285 11.45 -14.24 2.58
C TRP A 285 11.57 -15.75 2.36
N ALA A 286 12.30 -16.19 1.32
CA ALA A 286 12.65 -17.60 1.11
C ALA A 286 13.88 -18.07 1.93
N GLY A 287 14.50 -17.16 2.67
CA GLY A 287 15.71 -17.40 3.43
C GLY A 287 17.01 -17.35 2.59
N PRO A 288 18.18 -17.34 3.27
CA PRO A 288 18.33 -17.09 4.70
C PRO A 288 18.07 -15.61 5.06
N VAL A 289 18.12 -15.27 6.35
CA VAL A 289 18.13 -13.86 6.80
C VAL A 289 19.35 -13.14 6.22
N ASP A 290 19.13 -12.02 5.55
CA ASP A 290 20.17 -11.18 4.95
C ASP A 290 20.69 -10.14 5.95
N ALA A 291 19.81 -9.25 6.41
CA ALA A 291 20.10 -8.20 7.37
C ALA A 291 18.86 -7.96 8.23
N VAL A 292 19.01 -7.22 9.32
CA VAL A 292 17.92 -6.90 10.24
C VAL A 292 17.84 -5.40 10.42
N ASP A 293 16.68 -4.84 10.11
CA ASP A 293 16.31 -3.46 10.40
C ASP A 293 14.79 -3.35 10.55
N ALA A 294 14.32 -2.15 10.90
CA ALA A 294 12.91 -1.91 11.13
C ALA A 294 12.05 -2.04 9.86
N SER A 295 12.58 -1.73 8.66
CA SER A 295 11.78 -1.81 7.43
C SER A 295 11.52 -3.28 7.09
N ARG A 296 12.52 -4.15 7.21
CA ARG A 296 12.35 -5.61 7.10
C ARG A 296 11.40 -6.18 8.15
N GLN A 297 11.50 -5.74 9.41
CA GLN A 297 10.60 -6.20 10.48
C GLN A 297 9.14 -5.81 10.19
N SER A 298 8.89 -4.55 9.84
CA SER A 298 7.54 -4.09 9.51
C SER A 298 6.97 -4.76 8.26
N SER A 299 7.82 -5.04 7.27
CA SER A 299 7.45 -5.80 6.06
C SER A 299 6.96 -7.21 6.40
N ALA A 300 7.68 -7.91 7.27
CA ALA A 300 7.26 -9.21 7.79
C ALA A 300 5.97 -9.12 8.63
N LEU A 301 5.84 -8.09 9.47
CA LEU A 301 4.63 -7.86 10.27
C LEU A 301 3.39 -7.66 9.40
N ASP A 302 3.46 -6.90 8.30
CA ASP A 302 2.36 -6.77 7.36
C ASP A 302 1.95 -8.12 6.74
N ALA A 303 2.94 -8.97 6.41
CA ALA A 303 2.67 -10.30 5.88
C ALA A 303 1.98 -11.21 6.92
N PHE A 304 2.44 -11.17 8.18
CA PHE A 304 1.78 -11.89 9.27
C PHE A 304 0.37 -11.37 9.53
N ASN A 305 0.18 -10.06 9.59
CA ASN A 305 -1.12 -9.43 9.75
C ASN A 305 -2.09 -9.86 8.63
N ALA A 306 -1.62 -9.92 7.39
CA ALA A 306 -2.43 -10.41 6.27
C ALA A 306 -2.85 -11.88 6.44
N ALA A 307 -2.05 -12.70 7.11
CA ALA A 307 -2.31 -14.13 7.35
C ALA A 307 -3.22 -14.43 8.55
N ILE A 308 -3.30 -13.54 9.55
CA ILE A 308 -4.12 -13.72 10.77
C ILE A 308 -5.55 -14.21 10.48
N PRO A 309 -6.32 -13.63 9.53
CA PRO A 309 -7.70 -14.06 9.26
C PRO A 309 -7.84 -15.50 8.75
N PHE A 310 -6.74 -16.15 8.39
CA PHE A 310 -6.71 -17.49 7.79
C PHE A 310 -6.14 -18.57 8.74
N GLY A 311 -5.78 -18.21 9.97
CA GLY A 311 -5.49 -19.17 11.05
C GLY A 311 -4.13 -19.88 10.99
N SER A 312 -3.14 -19.34 10.29
CA SER A 312 -1.80 -19.93 10.20
C SER A 312 -0.77 -19.17 11.02
N LEU A 313 -0.46 -19.67 12.21
CA LEU A 313 0.87 -19.59 12.84
C LEU A 313 1.03 -20.88 13.66
N SER A 314 1.25 -22.00 12.96
CA SER A 314 1.58 -23.30 13.58
C SER A 314 3.08 -23.45 13.74
#